data_AF-A0A0F9L4H1-F1
#
_entry.id   AF-A0A0F9L4H1-F1
#
_cell.length_a   1.000
_cell.length_b   1.000
_cell.length_c   1.000
_cell.angle_alpha   90.00
_cell.angle_beta   90.00
_cell.angle_gamma   90.00
#
_symmetry.space_group_name_H-M   'P 1'
#
loop_
_entity.id
_entity.type
_entity.pdbx_description
1 polymer ?
#
loop_
_entity_poly.entity_id
_entity_poly.type
_entity_poly.pdbx_seq_one_letter_code
_entity_poly.pdbx_strand_id
1 'polypeptide(L)'
;MSDQNSKSVMLKDFFKRSVLINEIDEVLRFKPDTLIGVDKVSSDQLSAIGIKSISDLAKLSVANLPEIKQLLPSMLIKWVKISQVIQKNVRAIAKT
;
A
#
# COMPACT_ATOMS: atom_id res chain seq x y z
N MET A 1 -17.54 7.69 -30.96
CA MET A 1 -17.67 6.80 -29.79
C MET A 1 -16.28 6.55 -29.22
N SER A 2 -16.01 7.06 -28.01
CA SER A 2 -14.93 6.60 -27.13
C SER A 2 -15.19 7.24 -25.78
N ASP A 3 -16.15 6.69 -25.04
CA ASP A 3 -16.30 6.99 -23.61
C ASP A 3 -15.06 6.46 -22.91
N GLN A 4 -14.00 7.26 -22.85
CA GLN A 4 -12.93 7.06 -21.89
C GLN A 4 -13.49 7.40 -20.51
N ASN A 5 -14.22 6.46 -19.95
CA ASN A 5 -14.57 6.42 -18.54
C ASN A 5 -13.28 6.14 -17.76
N SER A 6 -12.42 7.15 -17.64
CA SER A 6 -11.30 7.19 -16.71
C SER A 6 -11.89 7.18 -15.31
N LYS A 7 -12.26 5.98 -14.82
CA LYS A 7 -12.70 5.80 -13.44
C LYS A 7 -11.60 6.38 -12.55
N SER A 8 -11.93 7.47 -11.85
CA SER A 8 -11.05 8.05 -10.84
C SER A 8 -10.78 6.98 -9.79
N VAL A 9 -9.54 6.50 -9.72
CA VAL A 9 -9.12 5.50 -8.72
C VAL A 9 -9.18 6.15 -7.34
N MET A 10 -10.05 5.65 -6.48
CA MET A 10 -10.24 6.15 -5.12
C MET A 10 -9.32 5.42 -4.14
N LEU A 11 -9.00 6.04 -3.01
CA LEU A 11 -8.16 5.43 -1.97
C LEU A 11 -8.70 4.06 -1.51
N LYS A 12 -10.02 3.92 -1.41
CA LYS A 12 -10.69 2.67 -1.03
C LYS A 12 -10.42 1.51 -2.00
N ASP A 13 -10.12 1.81 -3.27
CA ASP A 13 -9.93 0.81 -4.32
C ASP A 13 -8.62 0.02 -4.14
N PHE A 14 -7.73 0.47 -3.26
CA PHE A 14 -6.50 -0.24 -2.92
C PHE A 14 -6.68 -1.28 -1.81
N PHE A 15 -7.82 -1.31 -1.12
CA PHE A 15 -8.04 -2.15 0.07
C PHE A 15 -8.95 -3.33 -0.24
N LYS A 16 -8.63 -4.50 0.33
CA LYS A 16 -9.40 -5.74 0.12
C LYS A 16 -10.82 -5.69 0.69
N ARG A 17 -11.08 -4.78 1.62
CA ARG A 17 -12.34 -4.66 2.35
C ARG A 17 -12.56 -3.21 2.75
N SER A 18 -13.82 -2.84 2.95
CA SER A 18 -14.18 -1.57 3.57
C SER A 18 -13.59 -1.50 4.98
N VAL A 19 -13.09 -0.33 5.34
CA VAL A 19 -12.52 -0.06 6.66
C VAL A 19 -13.13 1.23 7.20
N LEU A 20 -13.50 1.23 8.48
CA LEU A 20 -13.88 2.44 9.20
C LEU A 20 -12.62 3.08 9.78
N ILE A 21 -12.43 4.36 9.49
CA ILE A 21 -11.32 5.18 9.99
C ILE A 21 -11.91 6.45 10.58
N ASN A 22 -11.31 6.96 11.67
CA ASN A 22 -11.70 8.26 12.21
C ASN A 22 -10.98 9.38 11.46
N GLU A 23 -9.70 9.16 11.16
CA GLU A 23 -8.84 10.10 10.45
C GLU A 23 -8.19 9.42 9.24
N ILE A 24 -8.02 10.18 8.15
CA ILE A 24 -7.45 9.67 6.90
C ILE A 24 -6.03 9.10 7.08
N ASP A 25 -5.26 9.65 8.02
CA ASP A 25 -3.89 9.23 8.32
C ASP A 25 -3.81 7.86 9.00
N GLU A 26 -4.89 7.37 9.61
CA GLU A 26 -4.94 6.02 10.22
C GLU A 26 -4.65 4.93 9.20
N VAL A 27 -5.02 5.15 7.93
CA VAL A 27 -4.75 4.23 6.82
C VAL A 27 -3.26 3.90 6.71
N LEU A 28 -2.37 4.85 7.00
CA LEU A 28 -0.92 4.63 6.89
C LEU A 28 -0.38 3.64 7.94
N ARG A 29 -1.14 3.38 9.00
CA ARG A 29 -0.79 2.44 10.07
C ARG A 29 -1.30 1.03 9.80
N PHE A 30 -2.12 0.84 8.77
CA PHE A 30 -2.64 -0.49 8.43
C PHE A 30 -1.53 -1.43 7.99
N LYS A 31 -1.72 -2.72 8.29
CA LYS A 31 -0.81 -3.78 7.86
C LYS A 31 -0.82 -3.94 6.34
N PRO A 32 0.29 -4.39 5.72
CA PRO A 32 0.36 -4.66 4.29
C PRO A 32 -0.75 -5.58 3.76
N ASP A 33 -1.15 -6.61 4.50
CA ASP A 33 -2.21 -7.56 4.08
C ASP A 33 -3.61 -6.95 3.91
N THR A 34 -3.80 -5.70 4.29
CA THR A 34 -5.03 -4.93 4.00
C THR A 34 -5.11 -4.48 2.54
N LEU A 35 -3.98 -4.37 1.84
CA LEU A 35 -3.89 -3.99 0.44
C LEU A 35 -4.30 -5.13 -0.48
N ILE A 36 -4.94 -4.80 -1.60
CA ILE A 36 -5.20 -5.78 -2.67
C ILE A 36 -3.89 -6.35 -3.18
N GLY A 37 -3.85 -7.68 -3.33
CA GLY A 37 -2.70 -8.39 -3.86
C GLY A 37 -1.57 -8.66 -2.86
N VAL A 38 -1.71 -8.29 -1.58
CA VAL A 38 -0.77 -8.68 -0.50
C VAL A 38 -1.42 -9.74 0.36
N ASP A 39 -1.02 -11.01 0.28
CA ASP A 39 -1.56 -12.03 1.20
C ASP A 39 -0.98 -11.91 2.63
N LYS A 40 -1.58 -12.65 3.56
CA LYS A 40 -1.17 -12.64 4.97
C LYS A 40 0.24 -13.18 5.17
N VAL A 41 0.64 -14.23 4.44
CA VAL A 41 1.97 -14.86 4.58
C VAL A 41 3.06 -13.86 4.19
N SER A 42 2.88 -13.19 3.06
CA SER A 42 3.77 -12.14 2.58
C SER A 42 3.84 -10.96 3.55
N SER A 43 2.71 -10.55 4.14
CA SER A 43 2.68 -9.50 5.16
C SER A 43 3.39 -9.90 6.45
N ASP A 44 3.31 -11.17 6.85
CA ASP A 44 4.00 -11.68 8.03
C ASP A 44 5.53 -11.74 7.78
N GLN A 45 5.96 -12.09 6.55
CA GLN A 45 7.38 -12.02 6.14
C GLN A 45 7.93 -10.57 6.14
N LEU A 46 7.15 -9.61 5.62
CA LEU A 46 7.48 -8.19 5.71
C LEU A 46 7.61 -7.74 7.17
N SER A 47 6.67 -8.17 8.02
CA SER A 47 6.67 -7.82 9.44
C SER A 47 7.88 -8.37 10.18
N ALA A 48 8.36 -9.56 9.80
CA ALA A 48 9.54 -10.20 10.37
C ALA A 48 10.83 -9.38 10.16
N ILE A 49 10.89 -8.59 9.09
CA ILE A 49 12.02 -7.67 8.82
C ILE A 49 11.72 -6.21 9.19
N GLY A 50 10.64 -5.97 9.95
CA GLY A 50 10.30 -4.64 10.48
C GLY A 50 9.38 -3.79 9.60
N ILE A 51 8.92 -4.29 8.45
CA ILE A 51 7.96 -3.60 7.59
C ILE A 51 6.54 -3.98 8.03
N LYS A 52 5.95 -3.17 8.93
CA LYS A 52 4.71 -3.54 9.64
C LYS A 52 3.48 -2.76 9.15
N SER A 53 3.69 -1.72 8.35
CA SER A 53 2.62 -0.82 7.92
C SER A 53 2.74 -0.39 6.45
N ILE A 54 1.65 0.15 5.91
CA ILE A 54 1.64 0.84 4.60
C ILE A 54 2.67 1.98 4.58
N SER A 55 2.80 2.73 5.70
CA SER A 55 3.83 3.77 5.77
C SER A 55 5.24 3.21 5.68
N ASP A 56 5.51 2.01 6.21
CA ASP A 56 6.84 1.41 6.14
C ASP A 56 7.16 0.96 4.72
N LEU A 57 6.19 0.34 4.03
CA LEU A 57 6.31 0.03 2.60
C LEU A 57 6.56 1.30 1.76
N ALA A 58 5.83 2.38 2.05
CA ALA A 58 5.96 3.62 1.29
C ALA A 58 7.34 4.29 1.43
N LYS A 59 8.05 4.06 2.54
CA LYS A 59 9.40 4.60 2.79
C LYS A 59 10.49 3.84 2.02
N LEU A 60 10.20 2.65 1.51
CA LEU A 60 11.18 1.87 0.75
C LEU A 60 11.47 2.52 -0.61
N SER A 61 12.72 2.40 -1.05
CA SER A 61 13.13 2.75 -2.40
C SER A 61 13.06 1.53 -3.30
N VAL A 62 12.38 1.65 -4.44
CA VAL A 62 12.33 0.58 -5.46
C VAL A 62 13.70 0.25 -6.06
N ALA A 63 14.68 1.15 -5.92
CA ALA A 63 16.05 0.93 -6.37
C ALA A 63 16.88 0.07 -5.40
N ASN A 64 16.44 -0.06 -4.13
CA ASN A 64 17.16 -0.78 -3.09
C ASN A 64 16.17 -1.48 -2.15
N LEU A 65 15.49 -2.49 -2.67
CA LEU A 65 14.54 -3.27 -1.90
C LEU A 65 15.25 -4.38 -1.11
N PRO A 66 14.81 -4.67 0.12
CA PRO A 66 15.31 -5.81 0.85
C PRO A 66 14.94 -7.11 0.13
N GLU A 67 15.86 -8.08 0.17
CA GLU A 67 15.54 -9.43 -0.26
C GLU A 67 14.74 -10.13 0.84
N ILE A 68 13.58 -10.69 0.47
CA ILE A 68 12.69 -11.38 1.39
C ILE A 68 12.49 -12.79 0.86
N LYS A 69 12.90 -13.78 1.67
CA LYS A 69 12.80 -15.19 1.30
C LYS A 69 11.34 -15.53 0.97
N GLN A 70 11.11 -16.17 -0.17
CA GLN A 70 9.79 -16.55 -0.72
C GLN A 70 8.91 -15.40 -1.21
N LEU A 71 9.41 -14.16 -1.28
CA LEU A 71 8.71 -13.05 -1.92
C LEU A 71 9.39 -12.65 -3.23
N LEU A 72 8.62 -12.60 -4.31
CA LEU A 72 9.14 -12.12 -5.60
C LEU A 72 9.44 -10.61 -5.54
N PRO A 73 10.62 -10.15 -5.99
CA PRO A 73 10.95 -8.72 -6.00
C PRO A 73 9.92 -7.87 -6.77
N SER A 74 9.35 -8.40 -7.85
CA SER A 74 8.32 -7.72 -8.64
C SER A 74 7.03 -7.46 -7.87
N MET A 75 6.67 -8.33 -6.91
CA MET A 75 5.53 -8.14 -6.02
C MET A 75 5.82 -7.02 -5.03
N LEU A 76 7.01 -7.04 -4.39
CA LEU A 76 7.42 -6.00 -3.47
C LEU A 76 7.48 -4.62 -4.13
N ILE A 77 8.00 -4.52 -5.36
CA ILE A 77 7.99 -3.28 -6.15
C ILE A 77 6.57 -2.74 -6.31
N LYS A 78 5.59 -3.60 -6.66
CA LYS A 78 4.19 -3.18 -6.82
C LYS A 78 3.62 -2.65 -5.51
N TRP A 79 3.83 -3.36 -4.40
CA TRP A 79 3.30 -2.97 -3.10
C TRP A 79 3.92 -1.68 -2.57
N VAL A 80 5.21 -1.45 -2.81
CA VAL A 80 5.89 -0.18 -2.50
C VAL A 80 5.27 0.96 -3.29
N LYS A 81 5.11 0.80 -4.61
CA LYS A 81 4.49 1.84 -5.46
C LYS A 81 3.05 2.16 -5.04
N ILE A 82 2.23 1.14 -4.77
CA ILE A 82 0.86 1.33 -4.27
C ILE A 82 0.88 2.10 -2.95
N SER A 83 1.74 1.71 -2.01
CA SER A 83 1.86 2.35 -0.70
C SER A 83 2.32 3.81 -0.82
N GLN A 84 3.21 4.13 -1.76
CA GLN A 84 3.63 5.50 -2.06
C GLN A 84 2.49 6.35 -2.63
N VAL A 85 1.67 5.79 -3.53
CA VAL A 85 0.48 6.46 -4.06
C VAL A 85 -0.53 6.73 -2.93
N ILE A 86 -0.79 5.75 -2.07
CA ILE A 86 -1.65 5.91 -0.89
C ILE A 86 -1.12 7.04 0.01
N GLN A 87 0.16 6.98 0.40
CA GLN A 87 0.76 7.98 1.28
C GLN A 87 0.72 9.39 0.68
N LYS A 88 0.97 9.54 -0.62
CA LYS A 88 0.86 10.82 -1.30
C LYS A 88 -0.57 11.37 -1.24
N ASN A 89 -1.58 10.55 -1.51
CA ASN A 89 -2.97 10.97 -1.48
C ASN A 89 -3.46 11.31 -0.08
N VAL A 90 -3.15 10.47 0.92
CA VAL A 90 -3.48 10.71 2.33
C VAL A 90 -2.91 12.07 2.78
N ARG A 91 -1.63 12.33 2.49
CA ARG A 91 -0.98 13.62 2.82
C ARG A 91 -1.56 14.81 2.05
N ALA A 92 -2.10 14.61 0.86
CA ALA A 92 -2.76 15.67 0.12
C ALA A 92 -4.11 16.02 0.75
N ILE A 93 -4.88 14.99 1.12
CA ILE A 93 -6.18 15.14 1.79
C ILE A 93 -6.01 15.79 3.16
N ALA A 94 -5.07 15.31 3.99
CA ALA A 94 -4.86 15.83 5.35
C ALA A 94 -4.34 17.29 5.40
N LYS A 95 -3.89 17.85 4.27
CA LYS A 95 -3.48 19.25 4.15
C LYS A 95 -4.62 20.17 3.70
N THR A 96 -5.75 19.60 3.30
CA THR A 96 -6.93 20.32 2.83
C THR A 96 -7.90 20.49 3.99
#